data_AF-A0A2V5LQN2-F1
#
_entry.id   AF-A0A2V5LQN2-F1
#
_cell.length_a   1.000
_cell.length_b   1.000
_cell.length_c   1.000
_cell.angle_alpha   90.00
_cell.angle_beta   90.00
_cell.angle_gamma   90.00
#
_symmetry.space_group_name_H-M   'P 1'
#
loop_
_entity.id
_entity.type
_entity.pdbx_description
1 polymer ?
#
loop_
_entity_poly.entity_id
_entity_poly.type
_entity_poly.pdbx_seq_one_letter_code
_entity_poly.pdbx_strand_id
1 'polypeptide(L)'
;LWGVVWSGWLWLALLLVLVAAHLMHGLLIGFHEASHGLLRKSRRLNEFDGVILGVFSFLPFSLYRVVHQMHHMHLATERDTELWPLVITKAPRWARRLAALLELTVGLFYSPLIFLRVFLHRPSLVRSRKVR
;
A
#
# COMPACT_ATOMS: atom_id res chain seq x y z
N LEU A 1 -5.29 3.95 22.90
CA LEU A 1 -4.60 2.64 22.99
C LEU A 1 -3.54 2.64 24.10
N TRP A 2 -2.46 3.41 23.98
CA TRP A 2 -1.35 3.43 24.96
C TRP A 2 -1.78 3.72 26.40
N GLY A 3 -2.71 4.64 26.62
CA GLY A 3 -3.26 4.88 27.97
C GLY A 3 -3.97 3.66 28.56
N VAL A 4 -4.70 2.88 27.76
CA VAL A 4 -5.39 1.65 28.20
C VAL A 4 -4.38 0.55 28.55
N VAL A 5 -3.30 0.44 27.76
CA VAL A 5 -2.19 -0.46 28.04
C VAL A 5 -1.48 -0.07 29.34
N TRP A 6 -1.16 1.21 29.51
CA TRP A 6 -0.51 1.74 30.73
C TRP A 6 -1.35 1.51 31.98
N SER A 7 -2.67 1.65 31.87
CA SER A 7 -3.60 1.38 32.98
C SER A 7 -3.80 -0.12 33.28
N GLY A 8 -3.15 -1.03 32.54
CA GLY A 8 -3.23 -2.48 32.75
C GLY A 8 -4.48 -3.16 32.18
N TRP A 9 -5.30 -2.45 31.41
CA TRP A 9 -6.58 -2.96 30.90
C TRP A 9 -6.38 -3.73 29.58
N LEU A 10 -5.64 -4.84 29.65
CA LEU A 10 -5.16 -5.57 28.46
C LEU A 10 -6.29 -6.11 27.58
N TRP A 11 -7.40 -6.57 28.15
CA TRP A 11 -8.55 -7.05 27.37
C TRP A 11 -9.23 -5.94 26.58
N LEU A 12 -9.38 -4.75 27.17
CA LEU A 12 -9.89 -3.59 26.46
C LEU A 12 -8.90 -3.12 25.39
N ALA A 13 -7.59 -3.14 25.70
CA ALA A 13 -6.56 -2.82 24.71
C ALA A 13 -6.62 -3.76 23.51
N LEU A 14 -6.77 -5.08 23.74
CA LEU A 14 -6.91 -6.08 22.67
C LEU A 14 -8.11 -5.79 21.78
N LEU A 15 -9.30 -5.54 22.37
CA LEU A 15 -10.50 -5.18 21.61
C LEU A 15 -10.26 -3.93 20.75
N LEU A 16 -9.64 -2.89 21.32
CA LEU A 16 -9.34 -1.66 20.58
C LEU A 16 -8.32 -1.88 19.47
N VAL A 17 -7.32 -2.75 19.65
CA VAL A 17 -6.39 -3.14 18.58
C VAL A 17 -7.14 -3.81 17.43
N LEU A 18 -8.03 -4.76 17.72
CA LEU A 18 -8.79 -5.48 16.69
C LEU A 18 -9.69 -4.52 15.89
N VAL A 19 -10.38 -3.60 16.56
CA VAL A 19 -11.20 -2.57 15.90
C VAL A 19 -10.33 -1.66 15.04
N ALA A 20 -9.20 -1.17 15.58
CA ALA A 20 -8.29 -0.33 14.83
C ALA A 20 -7.73 -1.05 13.60
N ALA A 21 -7.30 -2.31 13.75
CA ALA A 21 -6.79 -3.13 12.66
C ALA A 21 -7.85 -3.34 11.56
N HIS A 22 -9.10 -3.61 11.93
CA HIS A 22 -10.20 -3.74 10.99
C HIS A 22 -10.44 -2.44 10.20
N LEU A 23 -10.48 -1.29 10.89
CA LEU A 23 -10.67 0.01 10.24
C LEU A 23 -9.50 0.35 9.32
N MET A 24 -8.25 0.14 9.76
CA MET A 24 -7.05 0.36 8.94
C MET A 24 -7.04 -0.53 7.70
N HIS A 25 -7.42 -1.80 7.84
CA HIS A 25 -7.54 -2.71 6.69
C HIS A 25 -8.66 -2.25 5.73
N GLY A 26 -9.78 -1.75 6.27
CA GLY A 26 -10.85 -1.15 5.47
C GLY A 26 -10.39 0.08 4.67
N LEU A 27 -9.54 0.93 5.27
CA LEU A 27 -8.93 2.07 4.57
C LEU A 27 -7.99 1.61 3.44
N LEU A 28 -7.20 0.55 3.67
CA LEU A 28 -6.34 -0.04 2.65
C LEU A 28 -7.17 -0.60 1.47
N ILE A 29 -8.21 -1.39 1.76
CA ILE A 29 -9.13 -1.91 0.73
C ILE A 29 -9.80 -0.74 0.00
N GLY A 30 -10.24 0.30 0.73
CA GLY A 30 -10.85 1.48 0.13
C GLY A 30 -9.91 2.19 -0.85
N PHE A 31 -8.63 2.35 -0.47
CA PHE A 31 -7.61 2.94 -1.33
C PHE A 31 -7.36 2.08 -2.59
N HIS A 32 -7.31 0.76 -2.43
CA HIS A 32 -7.24 -0.20 -3.53
C HIS A 32 -8.43 -0.05 -4.50
N GLU A 33 -9.67 -0.11 -3.99
CA GLU A 33 -10.88 0.03 -4.81
C GLU A 33 -10.99 1.41 -5.47
N ALA A 34 -10.57 2.48 -4.79
CA ALA A 34 -10.53 3.81 -5.37
C ALA A 34 -9.55 3.87 -6.56
N SER A 35 -8.44 3.13 -6.49
CA SER A 35 -7.47 3.04 -7.58
C SER A 35 -8.06 2.38 -8.82
N HIS A 36 -8.92 1.37 -8.62
CA HIS A 36 -9.74 0.75 -9.66
C HIS A 36 -10.91 1.63 -10.13
N GLY A 37 -11.28 2.64 -9.34
CA GLY A 37 -12.45 3.48 -9.57
C GLY A 37 -13.77 2.83 -9.18
N LEU A 38 -13.72 1.80 -8.33
CA LEU A 38 -14.86 0.97 -7.91
C LEU A 38 -15.35 1.27 -6.48
N LEU A 39 -14.61 2.09 -5.70
CA LEU A 39 -15.02 2.45 -4.34
C LEU A 39 -16.36 3.23 -4.32
N ARG A 40 -16.56 4.12 -5.29
CA ARG A 40 -17.80 4.90 -5.45
C ARG A 40 -18.27 4.93 -6.90
N LYS A 41 -19.56 5.20 -7.11
CA LYS A 41 -20.13 5.42 -8.46
C LYS A 41 -19.49 6.62 -9.19
N SER A 42 -19.09 7.66 -8.46
CA SER A 42 -18.51 8.88 -9.04
C SER A 42 -16.99 8.78 -9.12
N ARG A 43 -16.44 8.88 -10.33
CA ARG A 43 -14.99 8.91 -10.56
C ARG A 43 -14.29 10.05 -9.80
N ARG A 44 -14.92 11.22 -9.68
CA ARG A 44 -14.35 12.36 -8.94
C ARG A 44 -14.23 12.07 -7.43
N LEU A 45 -15.22 11.36 -6.87
CA LEU A 45 -15.18 10.99 -5.45
C LEU A 45 -14.17 9.87 -5.17
N ASN A 46 -13.99 8.94 -6.10
CA ASN A 46 -12.88 7.97 -6.00
C ASN A 46 -11.52 8.69 -5.99
N GLU A 47 -11.34 9.71 -6.84
CA GLU A 47 -10.11 10.49 -6.86
C GLU A 47 -9.88 11.22 -5.53
N PHE A 48 -10.92 11.86 -5.00
CA PHE A 48 -10.87 12.57 -3.74
C PHE A 48 -10.52 11.65 -2.57
N ASP A 49 -11.26 10.54 -2.41
CA ASP A 49 -11.01 9.56 -1.35
C ASP A 49 -9.62 8.95 -1.48
N GLY A 50 -9.22 8.59 -2.71
CA GLY A 50 -7.90 8.03 -2.99
C GLY A 50 -6.77 8.99 -2.62
N VAL A 51 -6.87 10.28 -2.98
CA VAL A 51 -5.88 11.29 -2.60
C VAL A 51 -5.81 11.46 -1.09
N ILE A 52 -6.94 11.53 -0.38
CA ILE A 52 -6.96 11.67 1.08
C ILE A 52 -6.29 10.48 1.76
N LEU A 53 -6.71 9.26 1.40
CA LEU A 53 -6.14 8.03 1.95
C LEU A 53 -4.64 7.92 1.62
N GLY A 54 -4.25 8.33 0.41
CA GLY A 54 -2.86 8.38 -0.02
C GLY A 54 -2.01 9.35 0.81
N VAL A 55 -2.51 10.55 1.13
CA VAL A 55 -1.80 11.52 1.98
C VAL A 55 -1.52 10.92 3.37
N PHE A 56 -2.52 10.31 4.00
CA PHE A 56 -2.35 9.68 5.31
C PHE A 56 -1.48 8.41 5.29
N SER A 57 -1.31 7.81 4.11
CA SER A 57 -0.48 6.61 3.91
C SER A 57 0.90 6.91 3.29
N PHE A 58 1.23 8.19 3.09
CA PHE A 58 2.45 8.64 2.39
C PHE A 58 2.62 8.04 0.98
N LEU A 59 1.51 7.75 0.30
CA LEU A 59 1.47 7.12 -1.02
C LEU A 59 0.75 8.03 -2.02
N PRO A 60 1.44 8.59 -3.03
CA PRO A 60 0.81 9.41 -4.06
C PRO A 60 -0.20 8.56 -4.85
N PHE A 61 -1.48 8.89 -4.72
CA PHE A 61 -2.56 8.06 -5.28
C PHE A 61 -2.47 7.86 -6.80
N SER A 62 -2.07 8.90 -7.55
CA SER A 62 -1.92 8.78 -9.00
C SER A 62 -0.80 7.81 -9.41
N LEU A 63 0.30 7.78 -8.64
CA LEU A 63 1.38 6.82 -8.84
C LEU A 63 0.94 5.42 -8.41
N TYR A 64 0.30 5.30 -7.23
CA TYR A 64 -0.31 4.05 -6.76
C TYR A 64 -1.18 3.41 -7.82
N ARG A 65 -2.12 4.15 -8.39
CA ARG A 65 -2.98 3.66 -9.46
C ARG A 65 -2.19 3.08 -10.63
N VAL A 66 -1.16 3.75 -11.13
CA VAL A 66 -0.38 3.26 -12.28
C VAL A 66 0.36 1.97 -11.93
N VAL A 67 1.07 1.96 -10.79
CA VAL A 67 1.84 0.80 -10.35
C VAL A 67 0.93 -0.39 -10.06
N HIS A 68 -0.22 -0.14 -9.44
CA HIS A 68 -1.19 -1.17 -9.10
C HIS A 68 -1.84 -1.80 -10.34
N GLN A 69 -2.12 -1.00 -11.37
CA GLN A 69 -2.54 -1.57 -12.66
C GLN A 69 -1.42 -2.42 -13.29
N MET A 70 -0.16 -2.00 -13.19
CA MET A 70 0.98 -2.80 -13.68
C MET A 70 1.15 -4.10 -12.89
N HIS A 71 0.88 -4.09 -11.58
CA HIS A 71 0.82 -5.28 -10.74
C HIS A 71 -0.21 -6.28 -11.27
N HIS A 72 -1.46 -5.86 -11.52
CA HIS A 72 -2.47 -6.74 -12.13
C HIS A 72 -2.04 -7.29 -13.50
N MET A 73 -1.37 -6.47 -14.33
CA MET A 73 -0.87 -6.91 -15.64
C MET A 73 0.30 -7.89 -15.58
N HIS A 74 1.08 -7.88 -14.49
CA HIS A 74 2.32 -8.62 -14.34
C HIS A 74 2.37 -9.45 -13.05
N LEU A 75 1.21 -9.81 -12.52
CA LEU A 75 1.01 -10.37 -11.19
C LEU A 75 1.99 -11.50 -10.89
N ALA A 76 2.71 -11.37 -9.78
CA ALA A 76 3.68 -12.36 -9.29
C ALA A 76 4.83 -12.73 -10.26
N THR A 77 5.07 -11.90 -11.27
CA THR A 77 6.26 -11.99 -12.15
C THR A 77 7.33 -10.98 -11.72
N GLU A 78 8.56 -11.11 -12.21
CA GLU A 78 9.63 -10.14 -11.90
C GLU A 78 9.37 -8.71 -12.43
N ARG A 79 8.36 -8.54 -13.30
CA ARG A 79 7.92 -7.24 -13.82
C ARG A 79 6.92 -6.54 -12.90
N ASP A 80 6.45 -7.23 -11.87
CA ASP A 80 5.60 -6.68 -10.82
C ASP A 80 6.43 -5.75 -9.92
N THR A 81 6.28 -4.45 -10.15
CA THR A 81 7.04 -3.44 -9.40
C THR A 81 6.43 -3.13 -8.05
N GLU A 82 5.17 -3.50 -7.82
CA GLU A 82 4.50 -3.34 -6.53
C GLU A 82 5.02 -4.36 -5.53
N LEU A 83 5.09 -5.64 -5.94
CA LEU A 83 5.62 -6.72 -5.12
C LEU A 83 7.15 -6.81 -5.12
N TRP A 84 7.87 -5.80 -5.58
CA TRP A 84 9.33 -5.80 -5.48
C TRP A 84 9.75 -5.65 -4.01
N PRO A 85 10.69 -6.44 -3.46
CA PRO A 85 11.53 -7.47 -4.09
C PRO A 85 11.02 -8.91 -3.92
N LEU A 86 9.79 -9.13 -3.43
CA LEU A 86 9.20 -10.45 -3.18
C LEU A 86 9.14 -11.32 -4.45
N VAL A 87 9.10 -10.69 -5.62
CA VAL A 87 9.02 -11.38 -6.91
C VAL A 87 10.37 -11.73 -7.54
N ILE A 88 11.50 -11.32 -6.94
CA ILE A 88 12.84 -11.66 -7.48
C ILE A 88 13.11 -13.15 -7.31
N THR A 89 13.01 -13.92 -8.40
CA THR A 89 13.07 -15.39 -8.35
C THR A 89 14.45 -15.91 -7.99
N LYS A 90 15.51 -15.15 -8.33
CA LYS A 90 16.90 -15.46 -8.02
C LYS A 90 17.30 -15.18 -6.57
N ALA A 91 16.49 -14.42 -5.83
CA ALA A 91 16.78 -14.11 -4.43
C ALA A 91 16.51 -15.34 -3.54
N PRO A 92 17.29 -15.54 -2.46
CA PRO A 92 17.06 -16.65 -1.55
C PRO A 92 15.69 -16.52 -0.88
N ARG A 93 15.00 -17.65 -0.65
CA ARG A 93 13.61 -17.69 -0.16
C ARG A 93 13.43 -16.92 1.16
N TRP A 94 14.41 -16.98 2.06
CA TRP A 94 14.34 -16.28 3.35
C TRP A 94 14.33 -14.76 3.17
N ALA A 95 15.07 -14.22 2.20
CA ALA A 95 15.11 -12.78 1.94
C ALA A 95 13.77 -12.29 1.39
N ARG A 96 13.14 -13.07 0.51
CA ARG A 96 11.78 -12.78 0.00
C ARG A 96 10.74 -12.80 1.11
N ARG A 97 10.83 -13.77 2.03
CA ARG A 97 9.93 -13.86 3.21
C ARG A 97 10.16 -12.71 4.18
N LEU A 98 11.41 -12.32 4.41
CA LEU A 98 11.73 -11.17 5.24
C LEU A 98 11.17 -9.89 4.64
N ALA A 99 11.32 -9.67 3.33
CA ALA A 99 10.73 -8.53 2.64
C ALA A 99 9.20 -8.49 2.79
N ALA A 100 8.51 -9.63 2.64
CA ALA A 100 7.07 -9.73 2.86
C ALA A 100 6.67 -9.43 4.31
N LEU A 101 7.44 -9.91 5.29
CA LEU A 101 7.21 -9.62 6.71
C LEU A 101 7.42 -8.13 7.00
N LEU A 102 8.47 -7.51 6.45
CA LEU A 102 8.74 -6.08 6.61
C LEU A 102 7.62 -5.25 5.97
N GLU A 103 7.16 -5.61 4.79
CA GLU A 103 6.03 -4.95 4.15
C GLU A 103 4.75 -5.07 4.99
N LEU A 104 4.48 -6.23 5.58
CA LEU A 104 3.28 -6.44 6.41
C LEU A 104 3.36 -5.70 7.77
N THR A 105 4.55 -5.60 8.35
CA THR A 105 4.74 -5.07 9.72
C THR A 105 5.06 -3.58 9.76
N VAL A 106 5.82 -3.10 8.77
CA VAL A 106 6.25 -1.70 8.65
C VAL A 106 5.90 -1.10 7.29
N GLY A 107 4.84 -1.62 6.66
CA GLY A 107 4.32 -1.21 5.34
C GLY A 107 4.07 0.28 5.18
N LEU A 108 3.66 0.96 6.26
CA LEU A 108 3.46 2.41 6.26
C LEU A 108 4.72 3.18 5.83
N PHE A 109 5.91 2.62 6.06
CA PHE A 109 7.18 3.20 5.62
C PHE A 109 7.78 2.42 4.44
N TYR A 110 7.67 1.10 4.47
CA TYR A 110 8.24 0.22 3.47
C TYR A 110 7.63 0.44 2.07
N SER A 111 6.30 0.53 1.97
CA SER A 111 5.63 0.71 0.68
C SER A 111 5.96 2.08 0.04
N PRO A 112 5.91 3.23 0.75
CA PRO A 112 6.37 4.50 0.17
C PRO A 112 7.80 4.46 -0.40
N LEU A 113 8.71 3.69 0.20
CA LEU A 113 10.08 3.53 -0.33
C LEU A 113 10.11 2.73 -1.64
N ILE A 114 9.29 1.69 -1.77
CA ILE A 114 9.11 0.97 -3.05
C ILE A 114 8.58 1.94 -4.12
N PHE A 115 7.56 2.72 -3.77
CA PHE A 115 6.94 3.67 -4.68
C PHE A 115 7.89 4.81 -5.07
N LEU A 116 8.70 5.31 -4.14
CA LEU A 116 9.77 6.28 -4.42
C LEU A 116 10.80 5.69 -5.38
N ARG A 117 11.24 4.43 -5.17
CA ARG A 117 12.13 3.73 -6.10
C ARG A 117 11.52 3.66 -7.50
N VAL A 118 10.23 3.33 -7.61
CA VAL A 118 9.52 3.27 -8.90
C VAL A 118 9.43 4.65 -9.56
N PHE A 119 9.15 5.70 -8.78
CA PHE A 119 9.12 7.08 -9.26
C PHE A 119 10.47 7.54 -9.82
N LEU A 120 11.57 7.17 -9.15
CA LEU A 120 12.93 7.51 -9.56
C LEU A 120 13.48 6.62 -10.69
N HIS A 121 12.86 5.47 -10.96
CA HIS A 121 13.29 4.53 -12.00
C HIS A 121 13.29 5.14 -13.41
N ARG A 122 14.30 4.80 -14.23
CA ARG A 122 14.43 5.22 -15.63
C ARG A 122 14.54 3.99 -16.55
N PRO A 123 13.75 3.89 -17.64
CA PRO A 123 12.68 4.80 -18.05
C PRO A 123 11.50 4.81 -17.06
N SER A 124 10.73 5.90 -17.01
CA SER A 124 9.60 5.99 -16.08
C SER A 124 8.47 5.06 -16.53
N LEU A 125 7.90 4.32 -15.59
CA LEU A 125 6.71 3.50 -15.82
C LEU A 125 5.49 4.39 -16.11
N VAL A 126 5.47 5.58 -15.51
CA VAL A 126 4.51 6.63 -15.80
C VAL A 126 4.86 7.27 -17.16
N ARG A 127 4.11 6.90 -18.21
CA ARG A 127 4.26 7.49 -19.56
C ARG A 127 3.55 8.85 -19.70
N SER A 128 2.56 9.13 -18.84
CA SER A 128 1.80 10.39 -18.89
C SER A 128 2.55 11.52 -18.18
N ARG A 129 2.82 12.62 -18.90
CA ARG A 129 3.42 13.84 -18.34
C ARG A 129 2.61 14.49 -17.21
N LYS A 130 1.30 14.19 -17.09
CA LYS A 130 0.42 14.76 -16.06
C LYS A 130 0.52 14.05 -14.70
N VAL A 131 1.14 12.87 -14.66
CA VAL A 131 1.24 12.01 -13.46
C VAL A 131 2.70 11.93 -12.97
N ARG A 132 3.61 12.57 -13.69
CA ARG A 132 5.04 12.65 -13.40
C ARG A 132 5.35 13.94 -12.66
#